data_AF-A0A2V6VFG6-F1
#
_entry.id   AF-A0A2V6VFG6-F1
#
_cell.length_a   1.000
_cell.length_b   1.000
_cell.length_c   1.000
_cell.angle_alpha   90.00
_cell.angle_beta   90.00
_cell.angle_gamma   90.00
#
_symmetry.space_group_name_H-M   'P 1'
#
loop_
_entity.id
_entity.type
_entity.pdbx_description
1 polymer ?
#
loop_
_entity_poly.entity_id
_entity_poly.type
_entity_poly.pdbx_seq_one_letter_code
_entity_poly.pdbx_strand_id
1 'polypeptide(L)'
;MPDGSLELVNDPKPGASQSGVGSASRSSAPASGGPTTRRSTEQRWLIDNTIRSVGMDWDQPRSIYLSAPCGPEANADFAAIRQRITKLADASPAFEAVARRREAKAQAAEQNQDLVTARESYFMASIHWGAAQWPIDENNEQNRFYNRRKRECYTKYAAHADHHIEAAWIP
;
A
#
# COMPACT_ATOMS: atom_id res chain seq x y z
N MET A 1 -37.59 -6.72 75.81
CA MET A 1 -36.19 -7.10 76.11
C MET A 1 -36.18 -8.56 76.51
N PRO A 2 -35.50 -9.45 75.76
CA PRO A 2 -34.97 -9.25 74.39
C PRO A 2 -36.18 -9.16 73.41
N ASP A 3 -36.26 -9.59 72.14
CA ASP A 3 -35.40 -10.17 71.09
C ASP A 3 -36.06 -9.71 69.74
N GLY A 4 -35.78 -10.17 68.52
CA GLY A 4 -34.81 -11.14 67.99
C GLY A 4 -35.05 -11.40 66.49
N SER A 5 -34.02 -11.23 65.65
CA SER A 5 -33.95 -11.68 64.24
C SER A 5 -34.85 -11.03 63.16
N LEU A 6 -34.18 -10.52 62.11
CA LEU A 6 -34.39 -10.73 60.65
C LEU A 6 -35.76 -11.32 60.22
N GLU A 7 -36.44 -10.81 59.18
CA GLU A 7 -35.90 -10.64 57.81
C GLU A 7 -36.71 -9.66 56.90
N LEU A 8 -36.16 -9.37 55.71
CA LEU A 8 -36.79 -8.90 54.45
C LEU A 8 -37.77 -7.69 54.43
N VAL A 9 -37.36 -6.61 53.73
CA VAL A 9 -37.96 -6.11 52.45
C VAL A 9 -37.33 -4.77 52.07
N ASN A 10 -36.86 -4.63 50.82
CA ASN A 10 -37.00 -3.46 49.92
C ASN A 10 -36.05 -3.62 48.70
N ASP A 11 -36.61 -3.85 47.52
CA ASP A 11 -35.86 -3.84 46.26
C ASP A 11 -35.49 -2.41 45.79
N PRO A 12 -34.35 -2.23 45.09
CA PRO A 12 -33.88 -0.91 44.67
C PRO A 12 -34.62 -0.37 43.45
N LYS A 13 -34.79 0.95 43.39
CA LYS A 13 -35.30 1.67 42.20
C LYS A 13 -34.32 1.54 41.02
N PRO A 14 -34.79 1.34 39.77
CA PRO A 14 -33.94 1.46 38.59
C PRO A 14 -33.48 2.91 38.39
N GLY A 15 -32.17 3.12 38.24
CA GLY A 15 -31.55 4.43 38.12
C GLY A 15 -31.02 4.74 36.72
N ALA A 16 -31.05 6.04 36.39
CA ALA A 16 -30.33 6.76 35.33
C ALA A 16 -29.61 5.96 34.22
N SER A 17 -30.10 6.10 32.99
CA SER A 17 -29.38 5.74 31.76
C SER A 17 -28.06 6.51 31.60
N GLN A 18 -26.97 5.82 31.27
CA GLN A 18 -25.76 6.45 30.70
C GLN A 18 -25.44 5.86 29.33
N SER A 19 -25.32 6.72 28.32
CA SER A 19 -25.02 6.37 26.94
C SER A 19 -23.51 6.17 26.73
N GLY A 20 -23.02 4.95 26.92
CA GLY A 20 -21.64 4.58 26.61
C GLY A 20 -21.36 4.63 25.11
N VAL A 21 -20.50 5.55 24.67
CA VAL A 21 -20.07 5.65 23.26
C VAL A 21 -19.25 4.41 22.88
N GLY A 22 -19.62 3.77 21.77
CA GLY A 22 -18.95 2.56 21.29
C GLY A 22 -17.48 2.79 20.95
N SER A 23 -16.58 2.26 21.78
CA SER A 23 -15.14 2.24 21.48
C SER A 23 -14.86 1.23 20.38
N ALA A 24 -14.80 1.72 19.13
CA ALA A 24 -14.37 0.90 18.01
C ALA A 24 -12.92 0.46 18.21
N SER A 25 -12.71 -0.86 18.38
CA SER A 25 -11.38 -1.44 18.54
C SER A 25 -10.52 -1.17 17.30
N ARG A 26 -9.57 -0.26 17.44
CA ARG A 26 -8.51 -0.10 16.44
C ARG A 26 -7.61 -1.33 16.57
N SER A 27 -7.77 -2.30 15.66
CA SER A 27 -6.85 -3.43 15.55
C SER A 27 -5.44 -2.90 15.36
N SER A 28 -4.63 -2.94 16.42
CA SER A 28 -3.20 -2.67 16.33
C SER A 28 -2.59 -3.77 15.47
N ALA A 29 -2.10 -3.41 14.27
CA ALA A 29 -1.18 -4.28 13.55
C ALA A 29 -0.02 -4.66 14.48
N PRO A 30 0.50 -5.90 14.39
CA PRO A 30 1.60 -6.33 15.24
C PRO A 30 2.78 -5.37 15.07
N ALA A 31 3.33 -4.88 16.19
CA ALA A 31 4.38 -3.89 16.16
C ALA A 31 5.58 -4.42 15.36
N SER A 32 6.08 -3.62 14.41
CA SER A 32 7.31 -3.94 13.70
C SER A 32 8.46 -4.03 14.70
N GLY A 33 9.30 -5.07 14.60
CA GLY A 33 10.32 -5.41 15.60
C GLY A 33 11.52 -4.44 15.69
N GLY A 34 11.38 -3.23 15.16
CA GLY A 34 12.38 -2.16 15.21
C GLY A 34 12.03 -1.05 16.21
N PRO A 35 12.94 -0.09 16.43
CA PRO A 35 12.68 1.04 17.31
C PRO A 35 11.61 1.97 16.71
N THR A 36 10.47 2.10 17.39
CA THR A 36 9.41 3.04 17.00
C THR A 36 9.67 4.44 17.57
N THR A 37 9.34 5.48 16.81
CA THR A 37 9.49 6.87 17.26
C THR A 37 8.12 7.48 17.53
N ARG A 38 7.81 7.77 18.81
CA ARG A 38 6.51 8.29 19.26
C ARG A 38 5.97 9.44 18.40
N ARG A 39 6.83 10.39 18.03
CA ARG A 39 6.46 11.52 17.15
C ARG A 39 5.99 11.07 15.76
N SER A 40 6.62 10.06 15.14
CA SER A 40 6.22 9.55 13.82
C SER A 40 4.81 8.95 13.87
N THR A 41 4.50 8.20 14.93
CA THR A 41 3.17 7.64 15.16
C THR A 41 2.13 8.73 15.44
N GLU A 42 2.40 9.65 16.35
CA GLU A 42 1.49 10.75 16.75
C GLU A 42 1.26 11.78 15.62
N GLN A 43 2.23 11.97 14.73
CA GLN A 43 2.21 13.01 13.69
C GLN A 43 2.12 12.44 12.26
N ARG A 44 1.76 11.17 12.07
CA ARG A 44 1.55 10.54 10.75
C ARG A 44 0.58 11.34 9.86
N TRP A 45 -0.42 11.99 10.47
CA TRP A 45 -1.39 12.88 9.81
C TRP A 45 -0.76 14.09 9.11
N LEU A 46 0.44 14.52 9.52
CA LEU A 46 1.15 15.64 8.89
C LEU A 46 1.59 15.28 7.47
N ILE A 47 2.01 14.03 7.24
CA ILE A 47 2.35 13.53 5.90
C ILE A 47 1.09 13.49 5.03
N ASP A 48 -0.02 12.99 5.56
CA ASP A 48 -1.29 12.91 4.82
C ASP A 48 -1.85 14.29 4.46
N ASN A 49 -1.72 15.29 5.34
CA ASN A 49 -2.09 16.67 5.03
C ASN A 49 -1.13 17.31 3.99
N THR A 50 0.17 17.01 4.06
CA THR A 50 1.14 17.45 3.04
C THR A 50 0.82 16.85 1.67
N ILE A 51 0.54 15.54 1.59
CA ILE A 51 0.12 14.86 0.34
C ILE A 51 -1.16 15.48 -0.22
N ARG A 52 -2.14 15.81 0.63
CA ARG A 52 -3.37 16.47 0.17
C ARG A 52 -3.16 17.90 -0.35
N SER A 53 -2.11 18.58 0.10
CA SER A 53 -1.78 19.96 -0.28
C SER A 53 -0.85 20.04 -1.50
N VAL A 54 0.16 19.16 -1.57
CA VAL A 54 1.25 19.18 -2.57
C VAL A 54 1.07 18.09 -3.63
N GLY A 55 0.33 17.03 -3.34
CA GLY A 55 0.17 15.85 -4.18
C GLY A 55 1.09 14.68 -3.81
N MET A 56 1.09 13.64 -4.65
CA MET A 56 1.87 12.42 -4.46
C MET A 56 3.39 12.66 -4.35
N ASP A 57 3.90 13.67 -5.04
CA ASP A 57 5.33 13.96 -5.23
C ASP A 57 5.93 14.88 -4.15
N TRP A 58 5.36 14.87 -2.95
CA TRP A 58 5.70 15.76 -1.83
C TRP A 58 7.13 15.63 -1.30
N ASP A 59 7.75 14.44 -1.41
CA ASP A 59 9.12 14.15 -0.96
C ASP A 59 10.12 14.17 -2.13
N GLN A 60 9.71 13.67 -3.30
CA GLN A 60 10.51 13.56 -4.51
C GLN A 60 9.59 13.56 -5.75
N PRO A 61 10.06 14.01 -6.94
CA PRO A 61 9.32 13.97 -8.21
C PRO A 61 9.19 12.54 -8.79
N ARG A 62 8.63 11.63 -7.99
CA ARG A 62 8.63 10.18 -8.20
C ARG A 62 7.72 9.73 -9.33
N SER A 63 6.56 10.34 -9.46
CA SER A 63 5.65 10.10 -10.58
C SER A 63 6.28 10.50 -11.91
N ILE A 64 7.28 11.39 -11.92
CA ILE A 64 8.00 11.87 -13.11
C ILE A 64 9.17 10.94 -13.42
N TYR A 65 10.05 10.67 -12.45
CA TYR A 65 11.22 9.80 -12.71
C TYR A 65 10.84 8.33 -12.93
N LEU A 66 9.69 7.87 -12.42
CA LEU A 66 9.14 6.55 -12.74
C LEU A 66 8.36 6.52 -14.06
N SER A 67 7.76 7.63 -14.52
CA SER A 67 7.10 7.66 -15.83
C SER A 67 8.08 7.79 -16.99
N ALA A 68 9.20 8.50 -16.78
CA ALA A 68 10.22 8.73 -17.81
C ALA A 68 10.70 7.47 -18.55
N PRO A 69 11.12 6.37 -17.88
CA PRO A 69 11.53 5.15 -18.58
C PRO A 69 10.37 4.34 -19.16
N CYS A 70 9.12 4.59 -18.76
CA CYS A 70 7.94 3.90 -19.26
C CYS A 70 7.36 4.51 -20.56
N GLY A 71 7.90 5.65 -21.01
CA GLY A 71 7.46 6.33 -22.22
C GLY A 71 6.00 6.85 -22.17
N PRO A 72 5.49 7.37 -23.30
CA PRO A 72 4.21 8.08 -23.32
C PRO A 72 2.98 7.24 -22.96
N GLU A 73 3.01 5.92 -23.17
CA GLU A 73 1.84 5.05 -22.90
C GLU A 73 1.48 4.98 -21.40
N ALA A 74 2.46 5.21 -20.52
CA ALA A 74 2.25 5.22 -19.07
C ALA A 74 1.74 6.58 -18.53
N ASN A 75 1.68 7.64 -19.35
CA ASN A 75 1.27 8.97 -18.89
C ASN A 75 -0.13 8.97 -18.24
N ALA A 76 -1.07 8.20 -18.82
CA ALA A 76 -2.42 8.04 -18.27
C ALA A 76 -2.43 7.31 -16.91
N ASP A 77 -1.53 6.35 -16.73
CA ASP A 77 -1.38 5.61 -15.47
C ASP A 77 -0.92 6.56 -14.35
N PHE A 78 0.18 7.29 -14.57
CA PHE A 78 0.71 8.21 -13.58
C PHE A 78 -0.20 9.42 -13.35
N ALA A 79 -0.96 9.89 -14.35
CA ALA A 79 -2.01 10.90 -14.14
C ALA A 79 -3.12 10.40 -13.19
N ALA A 80 -3.65 9.18 -13.42
CA ALA A 80 -4.67 8.60 -12.55
C ALA A 80 -4.14 8.28 -11.14
N ILE A 81 -2.88 7.86 -11.01
CA ILE A 81 -2.22 7.62 -9.71
C ILE A 81 -2.08 8.92 -8.91
N ARG A 82 -1.62 10.03 -9.54
CA ARG A 82 -1.52 11.36 -8.91
C ARG A 82 -2.86 11.86 -8.37
N GLN A 83 -3.95 11.61 -9.10
CA GLN A 83 -5.31 11.98 -8.69
C GLN A 83 -5.86 11.12 -7.54
N ARG A 84 -5.37 9.87 -7.41
CA ARG A 84 -5.88 8.89 -6.43
C ARG A 84 -5.18 8.96 -5.07
N ILE A 85 -3.93 9.43 -5.01
CA ILE A 85 -3.14 9.44 -3.77
C ILE A 85 -3.35 10.76 -3.01
N THR A 86 -4.09 10.68 -1.90
CA THR A 86 -4.46 11.83 -1.04
C THR A 86 -3.92 11.73 0.39
N LYS A 87 -3.33 10.58 0.73
CA LYS A 87 -2.65 10.22 1.99
C LYS A 87 -1.63 9.11 1.68
N LEU A 88 -0.64 8.89 2.55
CA LEU A 88 0.46 7.95 2.28
C LEU A 88 -0.03 6.50 2.09
N ALA A 89 -1.08 6.13 2.82
CA ALA A 89 -1.71 4.80 2.74
C ALA A 89 -2.42 4.51 1.39
N ASP A 90 -2.69 5.53 0.56
CA ASP A 90 -3.30 5.32 -0.77
C ASP A 90 -2.26 4.79 -1.79
N ALA A 91 -0.96 4.98 -1.53
CA ALA A 91 0.08 4.78 -2.54
C ALA A 91 0.27 3.32 -2.95
N SER A 92 0.46 2.38 -2.01
CA SER A 92 0.60 0.97 -2.37
C SER A 92 -0.61 0.42 -3.14
N PRO A 93 -1.88 0.61 -2.70
CA PRO A 93 -3.04 0.15 -3.45
C PRO A 93 -3.21 0.82 -4.82
N ALA A 94 -2.86 2.10 -4.96
CA ALA A 94 -2.93 2.80 -6.24
C ALA A 94 -1.91 2.26 -7.25
N PHE A 95 -0.66 2.05 -6.83
CA PHE A 95 0.38 1.46 -7.67
C PHE A 95 0.13 -0.03 -7.97
N GLU A 96 -0.30 -0.82 -6.98
CA GLU A 96 -0.67 -2.22 -7.16
C GLU A 96 -1.79 -2.40 -8.20
N ALA A 97 -2.84 -1.57 -8.15
CA ALA A 97 -3.95 -1.66 -9.10
C ALA A 97 -3.51 -1.45 -10.56
N VAL A 98 -2.56 -0.55 -10.79
CA VAL A 98 -1.97 -0.33 -12.12
C VAL A 98 -0.99 -1.46 -12.48
N ALA A 99 -0.15 -1.90 -11.55
CA ALA A 99 0.78 -3.01 -11.77
C ALA A 99 0.05 -4.28 -12.23
N ARG A 100 -1.05 -4.64 -11.54
CA ARG A 100 -1.93 -5.77 -11.91
C ARG A 100 -2.56 -5.59 -13.29
N ARG A 101 -3.03 -4.37 -13.64
CA ARG A 101 -3.57 -4.09 -14.99
C ARG A 101 -2.51 -4.25 -16.09
N ARG A 102 -1.32 -3.66 -15.87
CA ARG A 102 -0.20 -3.74 -16.82
C ARG A 102 0.30 -5.17 -16.99
N GLU A 103 0.39 -5.93 -15.90
CA GLU A 103 0.80 -7.33 -15.98
C GLU A 103 -0.24 -8.21 -16.69
N ALA A 104 -1.55 -7.99 -16.45
CA ALA A 104 -2.60 -8.69 -17.18
C ALA A 104 -2.57 -8.39 -18.69
N LYS A 105 -2.32 -7.12 -19.08
CA LYS A 105 -2.07 -6.75 -20.49
C LYS A 105 -0.84 -7.48 -21.05
N ALA A 106 0.23 -7.57 -20.26
CA ALA A 106 1.47 -8.23 -20.67
C ALA A 106 1.29 -9.74 -20.90
N GLN A 107 0.60 -10.43 -19.98
CA GLN A 107 0.30 -11.85 -20.07
C GLN A 107 -0.61 -12.17 -21.27
N ALA A 108 -1.63 -11.35 -21.54
CA ALA A 108 -2.50 -11.52 -22.70
C ALA A 108 -1.74 -11.31 -24.03
N ALA A 109 -0.89 -10.28 -24.09
CA ALA A 109 -0.02 -10.03 -25.26
C ALA A 109 0.98 -11.18 -25.47
N GLU A 110 1.59 -11.73 -24.41
CA GLU A 110 2.48 -12.89 -24.52
C GLU A 110 1.75 -14.12 -25.07
N GLN A 111 0.53 -14.40 -24.60
CA GLN A 111 -0.32 -15.49 -25.11
C GLN A 111 -0.67 -15.32 -26.60
N ASN A 112 -0.90 -14.09 -27.06
CA ASN A 112 -1.14 -13.75 -28.46
C ASN A 112 0.14 -13.73 -29.34
N GLN A 113 1.33 -13.85 -28.74
CA GLN A 113 2.64 -13.61 -29.38
C GLN A 113 2.89 -12.15 -29.81
N ASP A 114 2.15 -11.19 -29.25
CA ASP A 114 2.38 -9.74 -29.38
C ASP A 114 3.59 -9.29 -28.52
N LEU A 115 4.79 -9.86 -28.76
CA LEU A 115 5.92 -9.80 -27.81
C LEU A 115 6.40 -8.38 -27.47
N VAL A 116 6.28 -7.42 -28.38
CA VAL A 116 6.56 -6.00 -28.10
C VAL A 116 5.53 -5.46 -27.09
N THR A 117 4.22 -5.64 -27.35
CA THR A 117 3.16 -5.24 -26.41
C THR A 117 3.33 -5.94 -25.05
N ALA A 118 3.81 -7.18 -25.04
CA ALA A 118 4.10 -7.93 -23.82
C ALA A 118 5.25 -7.30 -23.02
N ARG A 119 6.41 -7.08 -23.64
CA ARG A 119 7.61 -6.57 -22.93
C ARG A 119 7.40 -5.18 -22.35
N GLU A 120 6.80 -4.26 -23.09
CA GLU A 120 6.56 -2.88 -22.62
C GLU A 120 5.58 -2.91 -21.42
N SER A 121 4.55 -3.75 -21.51
CA SER A 121 3.59 -3.93 -20.43
C SER A 121 4.20 -4.63 -19.19
N TYR A 122 5.11 -5.59 -19.38
CA TYR A 122 5.89 -6.21 -18.29
C TYR A 122 6.86 -5.21 -17.63
N PHE A 123 7.51 -4.35 -18.41
CA PHE A 123 8.38 -3.29 -17.88
C PHE A 123 7.60 -2.31 -17.02
N MET A 124 6.49 -1.77 -17.54
CA MET A 124 5.58 -0.89 -16.80
C MET A 124 5.03 -1.59 -15.52
N ALA A 125 4.64 -2.86 -15.62
CA ALA A 125 4.20 -3.64 -14.46
C ALA A 125 5.30 -3.75 -13.40
N SER A 126 6.56 -4.02 -13.79
CA SER A 126 7.70 -4.05 -12.88
C SER A 126 7.92 -2.70 -12.17
N ILE A 127 7.87 -1.59 -12.91
CA ILE A 127 8.00 -0.24 -12.36
C ILE A 127 6.90 0.06 -11.34
N HIS A 128 5.63 -0.27 -11.64
CA HIS A 128 4.53 -0.07 -10.69
C HIS A 128 4.57 -1.04 -9.49
N TRP A 129 4.99 -2.30 -9.67
CA TRP A 129 5.25 -3.21 -8.55
C TRP A 129 6.38 -2.70 -7.66
N GLY A 130 7.40 -2.05 -8.22
CA GLY A 130 8.43 -1.31 -7.48
C GLY A 130 7.87 -0.12 -6.72
N ALA A 131 7.09 0.72 -7.38
CA ALA A 131 6.47 1.90 -6.78
C ALA A 131 5.51 1.56 -5.62
N ALA A 132 4.83 0.41 -5.68
CA ALA A 132 3.97 -0.07 -4.60
C ALA A 132 4.72 -0.38 -3.29
N GLN A 133 6.05 -0.54 -3.32
CA GLN A 133 6.89 -0.77 -2.14
C GLN A 133 7.25 0.54 -1.39
N TRP A 134 7.17 1.70 -2.05
CA TRP A 134 7.65 3.00 -1.51
C TRP A 134 7.15 3.38 -0.11
N PRO A 135 5.85 3.27 0.24
CA PRO A 135 5.37 3.70 1.56
C PRO A 135 5.48 2.61 2.65
N ILE A 136 6.10 1.45 2.35
CA ILE A 136 6.22 0.31 3.26
C ILE A 136 7.67 0.23 3.77
N ASP A 137 7.86 0.53 5.04
CA ASP A 137 9.14 0.47 5.74
C ASP A 137 9.48 -0.93 6.28
N GLU A 138 8.49 -1.80 6.52
CA GLU A 138 8.77 -3.17 6.98
C GLU A 138 9.07 -4.16 5.84
N ASN A 139 9.97 -5.11 6.10
CA ASN A 139 10.17 -6.31 5.26
C ASN A 139 9.05 -7.36 5.51
N ASN A 140 7.80 -6.92 5.45
CA ASN A 140 6.59 -7.72 5.67
C ASN A 140 6.22 -8.55 4.43
N GLU A 141 5.18 -9.40 4.53
CA GLU A 141 4.79 -10.29 3.43
C GLU A 141 4.31 -9.55 2.17
N GLN A 142 3.64 -8.40 2.32
CA GLN A 142 3.20 -7.58 1.19
C GLN A 142 4.40 -6.98 0.44
N ASN A 143 5.41 -6.50 1.18
CA ASN A 143 6.64 -5.95 0.61
C ASN A 143 7.44 -7.05 -0.10
N ARG A 144 7.57 -8.23 0.52
CA ARG A 144 8.19 -9.42 -0.10
C ARG A 144 7.43 -9.89 -1.35
N PHE A 145 6.09 -9.83 -1.34
CA PHE A 145 5.26 -10.11 -2.50
C PHE A 145 5.54 -9.12 -3.63
N TYR A 146 5.41 -7.81 -3.41
CA TYR A 146 5.69 -6.79 -4.43
C TYR A 146 7.13 -6.88 -4.98
N ASN A 147 8.13 -7.14 -4.13
CA ASN A 147 9.51 -7.31 -4.56
C ASN A 147 9.67 -8.54 -5.49
N ARG A 148 8.95 -9.63 -5.21
CA ARG A 148 8.88 -10.81 -6.08
C ARG A 148 8.22 -10.48 -7.43
N ARG A 149 7.04 -9.83 -7.42
CA ARG A 149 6.30 -9.45 -8.63
C ARG A 149 7.08 -8.49 -9.53
N LYS A 150 7.76 -7.50 -8.94
CA LYS A 150 8.73 -6.63 -9.61
C LYS A 150 9.80 -7.44 -10.35
N ARG A 151 10.45 -8.39 -9.67
CA ARG A 151 11.48 -9.25 -10.28
C ARG A 151 10.92 -10.14 -11.38
N GLU A 152 9.79 -10.81 -11.15
CA GLU A 152 9.12 -11.67 -12.13
C GLU A 152 8.76 -10.91 -13.42
N CYS A 153 8.19 -9.70 -13.28
CA CYS A 153 7.89 -8.84 -14.42
C CYS A 153 9.15 -8.33 -15.13
N TYR A 154 10.22 -7.98 -14.40
CA TYR A 154 11.48 -7.55 -15.02
C TYR A 154 12.18 -8.69 -15.76
N THR A 155 12.15 -9.91 -15.24
CA THR A 155 12.66 -11.12 -15.93
C THR A 155 11.84 -11.44 -17.18
N LYS A 156 10.52 -11.22 -17.16
CA LYS A 156 9.67 -11.34 -18.36
C LYS A 156 9.96 -10.25 -19.39
N TYR A 157 10.20 -9.01 -18.99
CA TYR A 157 10.70 -7.95 -19.88
C TYR A 157 12.05 -8.33 -20.50
N ALA A 158 13.01 -8.78 -19.69
CA ALA A 158 14.34 -9.20 -20.13
C ALA A 158 14.32 -10.32 -21.19
N ALA A 159 13.42 -11.29 -21.06
CA ALA A 159 13.25 -12.38 -22.02
C ALA A 159 12.72 -11.94 -23.39
N HIS A 160 12.14 -10.74 -23.50
CA HIS A 160 11.51 -10.20 -24.72
C HIS A 160 12.17 -8.89 -25.22
N ALA A 161 13.31 -8.49 -24.64
CA ALA A 161 14.02 -7.26 -24.98
C ALA A 161 14.88 -7.41 -26.25
N ASP A 162 15.02 -6.33 -27.03
CA ASP A 162 15.90 -6.29 -28.23
C ASP A 162 17.41 -6.27 -27.87
N HIS A 163 17.76 -6.39 -26.60
CA HIS A 163 19.12 -6.29 -26.07
C HIS A 163 19.31 -7.26 -24.90
N HIS A 164 20.55 -7.70 -24.68
CA HIS A 164 20.87 -8.65 -23.63
C HIS A 164 20.64 -8.06 -22.24
N ILE A 165 19.82 -8.73 -21.42
CA ILE A 165 19.59 -8.41 -20.02
C ILE A 165 19.68 -9.71 -19.22
N GLU A 166 20.69 -9.82 -18.37
CA GLU A 166 20.86 -10.93 -17.43
C GLU A 166 20.83 -10.47 -15.97
N ALA A 167 20.50 -11.38 -15.07
CA ALA A 167 20.61 -11.14 -13.64
C ALA A 167 22.02 -11.49 -13.19
N ALA A 168 22.81 -10.48 -12.80
CA ALA A 168 24.13 -10.66 -12.22
C ALA A 168 24.06 -10.73 -10.68
N TRP A 169 24.99 -11.49 -10.08
CA TRP A 169 25.25 -11.52 -8.65
C TRP A 169 26.71 -11.14 -8.40
N ILE A 170 26.92 -10.17 -7.51
CA ILE A 170 28.25 -9.76 -7.03
C ILE A 170 28.45 -10.44 -5.67
N PRO A 171 29.55 -11.21 -5.46
CA PRO A 171 29.89 -11.83 -4.18
C PRO A 171 30.14 -10.83 -3.04
#